data_AF-A0A3A4QXK3-F1
#
_entry.id   AF-A0A3A4QXK3-F1
#
_cell.length_a   1.000
_cell.length_b   1.000
_cell.length_c   1.000
_cell.angle_alpha   90.00
_cell.angle_beta   90.00
_cell.angle_gamma   90.00
#
_symmetry.space_group_name_H-M   'P 1'
#
loop_
_entity.id
_entity.type
_entity.pdbx_description
1 polymer ?
#
loop_
_entity_poly.entity_id
_entity_poly.type
_entity_poly.pdbx_seq_one_letter_code
_entity_poly.pdbx_strand_id
1 'polypeptide(L)' 'MMSRAIFEENWDQIRGQINAKWSLMVEYDLIKVDKAEVKFDKFVTMLQVKYGYTRQKAKEEIARLWAEYETANKSKAKQ' A
#
# COMPACT_ATOMS: atom_id res chain seq x y z
N MET A 1 0.36 9.58 -9.77
CA MET A 1 1.21 9.56 -8.56
C MET A 1 0.27 9.46 -7.36
N MET A 2 0.51 8.53 -6.43
CA MET A 2 -0.36 8.36 -5.27
C MET A 2 -0.08 9.45 -4.23
N SER A 3 -1.13 10.09 -3.72
CA SER A 3 -0.99 11.07 -2.64
C SER A 3 -1.15 10.41 -1.28
N ARG A 4 -0.61 11.05 -0.24
CA ARG A 4 -0.78 10.61 1.15
C ARG A 4 -2.25 10.51 1.55
N ALA A 5 -3.04 11.53 1.21
CA ALA A 5 -4.47 11.56 1.54
C ALA A 5 -5.24 10.39 0.92
N ILE A 6 -5.01 10.10 -0.36
CA ILE A 6 -5.69 8.99 -1.04
C ILE A 6 -5.29 7.66 -0.41
N PHE A 7 -4.03 7.50 0.01
CA PHE A 7 -3.60 6.28 0.69
C PHE A 7 -4.30 6.09 2.04
N GLU A 8 -4.39 7.16 2.85
CA GLU A 8 -5.07 7.09 4.15
C GLU A 8 -6.56 6.77 4.00
N GLU A 9 -7.22 7.43 3.05
CA GLU A 9 -8.65 7.23 2.76
C GLU A 9 -8.96 5.81 2.26
N ASN A 10 -8.06 5.24 1.45
CA ASN A 10 -8.25 3.93 0.81
C ASN A 10 -7.44 2.80 1.48
N TRP A 11 -7.04 3.01 2.74
CA TRP A 11 -6.14 2.10 3.43
C TRP A 11 -6.68 0.68 3.49
N ASP A 12 -7.96 0.48 3.80
CA ASP A 12 -8.56 -0.86 3.95
C ASP A 12 -8.51 -1.66 2.63
N GLN A 13 -8.79 -0.99 1.49
CA GLN A 13 -8.71 -1.60 0.17
C GLN A 13 -7.26 -1.96 -0.18
N ILE A 14 -6.32 -1.05 0.11
CA ILE A 14 -4.89 -1.29 -0.12
C ILE A 14 -4.41 -2.46 0.75
N ARG A 15 -4.77 -2.47 2.04
CA ARG A 15 -4.42 -3.49 3.04
C ARG A 15 -4.80 -4.89 2.57
N GLY A 16 -5.98 -5.04 1.99
CA GLY A 16 -6.45 -6.31 1.43
C GLY A 16 -5.56 -6.87 0.30
N GLN A 17 -4.79 -6.02 -0.38
CA GLN A 17 -3.90 -6.41 -1.49
C GLN A 17 -2.44 -6.59 -1.06
N ILE A 18 -2.05 -6.13 0.14
CA ILE A 18 -0.64 -6.06 0.54
C ILE A 18 0.03 -7.43 0.55
N ASN A 19 -0.59 -8.45 1.13
CA ASN A 19 0.05 -9.76 1.30
C ASN A 19 0.30 -10.46 -0.05
N ALA A 20 -0.50 -10.15 -1.08
CA ALA A 20 -0.29 -10.67 -2.43
C ALA A 20 0.93 -10.03 -3.12
N LYS A 21 1.19 -8.74 -2.87
CA LYS A 21 2.30 -7.99 -3.47
C LYS A 21 3.60 -8.09 -2.65
N TRP A 22 3.48 -8.13 -1.35
CA TRP A 22 4.57 -8.03 -0.38
C TRP A 22 4.40 -9.12 0.70
N SER A 23 4.80 -10.35 0.37
CA SER A 23 4.65 -11.53 1.24
C SER A 23 5.38 -11.48 2.60
N LEU A 24 6.44 -10.66 2.74
CA LEU A 24 7.13 -10.39 4.02
C LEU A 24 6.39 -9.41 4.93
N MET A 25 5.33 -8.73 4.44
CA MET A 25 4.43 -7.95 5.28
C MET A 25 3.41 -8.91 5.89
N VAL A 26 3.59 -9.27 7.15
CA VAL A 26 2.62 -10.14 7.84
C VAL A 26 1.59 -9.31 8.57
N GLU A 27 0.48 -9.92 9.00
CA GLU A 27 -0.64 -9.24 9.67
C GLU A 27 -0.19 -8.35 10.83
N TYR A 28 0.77 -8.81 11.63
CA TYR A 28 1.33 -8.03 12.74
C TYR A 28 1.99 -6.71 12.30
N ASP A 29 2.60 -6.68 11.12
CA ASP A 29 3.17 -5.46 10.55
C ASP A 29 2.09 -4.49 10.08
N LEU A 30 1.00 -5.01 9.52
CA LEU A 30 -0.15 -4.22 9.09
C LEU A 30 -0.85 -3.58 10.30
N ILE A 31 -0.97 -4.30 11.42
CA ILE A 31 -1.48 -3.75 12.69
C ILE A 31 -0.64 -2.57 13.18
N LYS A 32 0.68 -2.57 12.95
CA LYS A 32 1.53 -1.42 13.29
C LYS A 32 1.29 -0.22 12.38
N VAL A 33 0.91 -0.46 11.12
CA VAL A 33 0.53 0.58 10.18
C VAL A 33 -0.83 1.14 10.58
N ASP A 34 -1.81 0.28 10.88
CA ASP A 34 -3.17 0.65 11.32
C ASP A 34 -3.16 1.65 12.49
N LYS A 35 -2.24 1.44 13.45
CA LYS A 35 -2.09 2.25 14.67
C LYS A 35 -1.21 3.49 14.51
N ALA A 36 -0.59 3.70 13.34
CA ALA A 36 0.27 4.85 13.12
C ALA A 36 -0.56 6.13 12.93
N GLU A 37 -0.02 7.25 13.41
CA GLU A 37 -0.60 8.58 13.17
C GLU A 37 -0.69 8.89 11.67
N VAL A 38 0.36 8.50 10.92
CA VAL A 38 0.40 8.58 9.45
C VAL A 38 0.74 7.20 8.90
N LYS A 39 -0.26 6.49 8.39
CA LYS A 39 -0.12 5.12 7.87
C LYS A 39 0.80 5.09 6.67
N PHE A 40 0.70 6.07 5.77
CA PHE A 40 1.53 6.14 4.57
C PHE A 40 3.03 6.15 4.90
N ASP A 41 3.46 7.05 5.78
CA ASP A 41 4.88 7.17 6.14
C ASP A 41 5.36 5.93 6.92
N LYS A 42 4.49 5.35 7.76
CA LYS A 42 4.79 4.08 8.43
C LYS A 42 4.97 2.94 7.43
N PHE A 43 4.04 2.78 6.48
CA PHE A 43 4.08 1.72 5.49
C PHE A 43 5.29 1.84 4.56
N VAL A 44 5.60 3.05 4.09
CA VAL A 44 6.83 3.34 3.34
C VAL A 44 8.06 2.86 4.11
N THR A 45 8.17 3.23 5.40
CA THR A 45 9.29 2.80 6.25
C THR A 45 9.38 1.27 6.36
N MET A 46 8.25 0.58 6.48
CA MET A 46 8.22 -0.89 6.55
C MET A 46 8.73 -1.53 5.25
N LEU A 47 8.38 -0.97 4.09
CA LEU A 47 8.91 -1.44 2.80
C LEU A 47 10.41 -1.22 2.69
N GLN A 48 10.93 -0.11 3.23
CA GLN A 48 12.39 0.11 3.28
C GLN A 48 13.08 -0.95 4.15
N VAL A 49 12.56 -1.23 5.34
CA VAL A 49 13.18 -2.17 6.30
C VAL A 49 13.12 -3.62 5.82
N LYS A 50 11.97 -4.06 5.29
CA LYS A 50 11.75 -5.48 4.94
C LYS A 50 12.26 -5.85 3.55
N TYR A 51 12.27 -4.91 2.62
CA TYR A 51 12.61 -5.16 1.22
C TYR A 51 13.81 -4.36 0.72
N GLY A 52 14.43 -3.54 1.58
CA GLY A 52 15.58 -2.72 1.21
C GLY A 52 15.25 -1.62 0.20
N TYR A 53 13.99 -1.20 0.10
CA TYR A 53 13.59 -0.18 -0.86
C TYR A 53 14.12 1.20 -0.48
N THR A 54 14.44 2.00 -1.49
CA THR A 54 14.55 3.45 -1.27
C THR A 54 13.16 4.02 -0.99
N ARG A 55 13.10 5.16 -0.31
CA ARG A 55 11.82 5.84 -0.05
C ARG A 55 11.05 6.11 -1.35
N GLN A 56 11.77 6.47 -2.42
CA GLN A 56 11.16 6.72 -3.73
C GLN A 56 10.55 5.44 -4.32
N LYS A 57 11.32 4.34 -4.37
CA LYS A 57 10.84 3.05 -4.87
C LYS A 57 9.63 2.54 -4.09
N ALA A 58 9.62 2.68 -2.76
CA ALA A 58 8.48 2.31 -1.94
C ALA A 58 7.20 3.08 -2.34
N LYS A 59 7.30 4.40 -2.56
CA LYS A 59 6.16 5.21 -3.00
C LYS A 59 5.68 4.84 -4.41
N GLU A 60 6.60 4.54 -5.32
CA GLU A 60 6.28 4.11 -6.68
C GLU A 60 5.53 2.78 -6.69
N GLU A 61 5.98 1.80 -5.89
CA GLU A 61 5.33 0.51 -5.80
C GLU A 61 3.94 0.61 -5.14
N ILE A 62 3.75 1.47 -4.14
CA ILE A 62 2.43 1.77 -3.58
C ILE A 62 1.51 2.36 -4.66
N ALA A 63 2.00 3.34 -5.43
CA ALA A 63 1.22 3.96 -6.49
C ALA A 63 0.87 2.97 -7.61
N ARG A 64 1.79 2.06 -7.94
CA ARG A 64 1.57 0.98 -8.91
C ARG A 64 0.48 0.03 -8.43
N LEU A 65 0.54 -0.45 -7.19
CA LEU A 65 -0.48 -1.31 -6.61
C LEU A 65 -1.88 -0.67 -6.70
N TRP A 66 -1.98 0.62 -6.34
CA TRP A 66 -3.25 1.33 -6.40
C TRP A 66 -3.78 1.48 -7.83
N ALA A 67 -2.93 1.83 -8.78
CA ALA A 67 -3.32 1.94 -10.19
C ALA A 67 -3.78 0.59 -10.78
N GLU A 68 -3.09 -0.51 -10.44
CA GLU A 68 -3.46 -1.88 -10.81
C GLU A 68 -4.86 -2.23 -10.26
N TYR A 69 -5.10 -1.93 -8.98
CA TYR A 69 -6.39 -2.16 -8.31
C TYR A 69 -7.54 -1.34 -8.93
N GLU A 70 -7.35 -0.04 -9.16
CA GLU A 70 -8.37 0.80 -9.80
C GLU A 70 -8.72 0.34 -11.21
N THR A 71 -7.71 -0.07 -11.99
CA THR A 71 -7.90 -0.56 -13.36
C THR A 71 -8.72 -1.84 -13.36
N ALA A 72 -8.36 -2.80 -12.49
CA ALA A 72 -9.06 -4.07 -12.36
C ALA A 72 -10.52 -3.91 -11.89
N ASN A 73 -10.81 -2.93 -11.03
CA ASN A 73 -12.17 -2.64 -10.58
C ASN A 73 -13.01 -1.92 -11.64
N LYS A 74 -12.42 -0.98 -12.39
CA LYS A 74 -13.12 -0.31 -13.50
C LYS A 74 -13.51 -1.28 -14.61
N SER A 75 -12.70 -2.31 -14.90
CA SER A 75 -13.08 -3.34 -15.87
C SER A 75 -14.24 -4.21 -15.39
N LYS A 76 -14.32 -4.51 -14.08
CA LYS A 76 -15.43 -5.28 -13.50
C LYS A 76 -16.75 -4.50 -13.47
N ALA A 77 -16.70 -3.18 -13.31
CA ALA A 77 -17.89 -2.34 -13.27
C ALA A 77 -18.53 -2.07 -14.65
N LYS A 78 -17.82 -2.41 -15.75
CA LYS A 78 -18.29 -2.25 -17.13
C LYS A 78 -18.83 -3.54 -17.76
N GLN A 79 -18.85 -4.63 -17.00
CA GLN A 79 -19.33 -5.94 -17.41
C GLN A 79 -20.65 -6.25 -16.72
#